data_AF-A0A7J2PW09-F1
#
_entry.id   AF-A0A7J2PW09-F1
#
_cell.length_a   1.000
_cell.length_b   1.000
_cell.length_c   1.000
_cell.angle_alpha   90.00
_cell.angle_beta   90.00
_cell.angle_gamma   90.00
#
_symmetry.space_group_name_H-M   'P 1'
#
loop_
_entity.id
_entity.type
_entity.pdbx_description
1 polymer ?
#
loop_
_entity_poly.entity_id
_entity_poly.type
_entity_poly.pdbx_seq_one_letter_code
_entity_poly.pdbx_strand_id
1 'polypeptide(L)'
;MTKLIYFGCLSAKNYESTCNNAKKLIQFLDNEFQVIDDPPCCGSLSFHITSDEILSEHIKFVNDWFNENNVTELVTICAGCYAYFSRYYKEFLGSEFNVKVQHLLQFLAEPNNMNKLNLKYPEKNLKVNYHDACHLRNSSIPIVD
;
A
#
# COMPACT_ATOMS: atom_id res chain seq x y z
N MET A 1 11.74 14.38 0.90
CA MET A 1 10.45 13.72 0.62
C MET A 1 10.70 12.22 0.58
N THR A 2 9.95 11.45 1.34
CA THR A 2 10.18 10.02 1.58
C THR A 2 9.21 9.19 0.75
N LYS A 3 9.75 8.21 0.02
CA LYS A 3 8.99 7.15 -0.66
C LYS A 3 8.99 5.90 0.19
N LEU A 4 7.83 5.52 0.71
CA LEU A 4 7.68 4.46 1.71
C LEU A 4 7.17 3.16 1.09
N ILE A 5 7.79 2.05 1.46
CA ILE A 5 7.25 0.70 1.30
C ILE A 5 6.53 0.33 2.60
N TYR A 6 5.21 0.28 2.57
CA TYR A 6 4.38 0.01 3.75
C TYR A 6 3.81 -1.41 3.69
N PHE A 7 4.32 -2.32 4.51
CA PHE A 7 3.88 -3.72 4.51
C PHE A 7 2.54 -3.96 5.22
N GLY A 8 2.17 -3.09 6.16
CA GLY A 8 1.06 -3.32 7.09
C GLY A 8 1.41 -4.34 8.18
N CYS A 9 0.58 -4.38 9.22
CA CYS A 9 0.87 -5.11 10.45
C CYS A 9 0.89 -6.65 10.27
N LEU A 10 -0.15 -7.22 9.65
CA LEU A 10 -0.26 -8.67 9.48
C LEU A 10 0.80 -9.24 8.53
N SER A 11 1.09 -8.54 7.43
CA SER A 11 2.09 -9.00 6.45
C SER A 11 3.50 -8.94 7.00
N ALA A 12 3.87 -7.81 7.64
CA ALA A 12 5.18 -7.67 8.25
C ALA A 12 5.43 -8.75 9.32
N LYS A 13 4.40 -9.13 10.08
CA LYS A 13 4.51 -10.14 11.14
C LYS A 13 4.54 -11.59 10.62
N ASN A 14 3.72 -11.92 9.63
CA ASN A 14 3.46 -13.32 9.27
C ASN A 14 4.01 -13.76 7.91
N TYR A 15 4.39 -12.83 7.03
CA TYR A 15 4.72 -13.11 5.63
C TYR A 15 6.02 -12.43 5.19
N GLU A 16 7.09 -12.63 5.97
CA GLU A 16 8.40 -12.01 5.76
C GLU A 16 8.94 -12.20 4.33
N SER A 17 8.84 -13.43 3.78
CA SER A 17 9.32 -13.73 2.43
C SER A 17 8.58 -12.91 1.36
N THR A 18 7.26 -12.75 1.50
CA THR A 18 6.45 -11.91 0.61
C THR A 18 6.86 -10.44 0.71
N CYS A 19 7.03 -9.92 1.93
CA CYS A 19 7.49 -8.55 2.15
C CYS A 19 8.88 -8.31 1.55
N ASN A 20 9.82 -9.23 1.75
CA ASN A 20 11.18 -9.14 1.21
C ASN A 20 11.20 -9.19 -0.32
N ASN A 21 10.35 -10.02 -0.94
CA ASN A 21 10.25 -10.08 -2.40
C ASN A 21 9.61 -8.81 -2.98
N ALA A 22 8.57 -8.28 -2.32
CA ALA A 22 7.97 -7.01 -2.71
C ALA A 22 8.98 -5.85 -2.59
N LYS A 23 9.75 -5.79 -1.49
CA LYS A 23 10.82 -4.81 -1.30
C LYS A 23 11.82 -4.84 -2.46
N LYS A 24 12.34 -6.03 -2.77
CA LYS A 24 13.30 -6.22 -3.87
C LYS A 24 12.72 -5.74 -5.20
N LEU A 25 11.45 -6.08 -5.48
CA LEU A 25 10.78 -5.70 -6.71
C LEU A 25 10.57 -4.19 -6.82
N ILE A 26 10.07 -3.56 -5.75
CA ILE A 26 9.86 -2.11 -5.70
C ILE A 26 11.20 -1.38 -5.87
N GLN A 27 12.22 -1.78 -5.10
CA GLN A 27 13.55 -1.15 -5.14
C GLN A 27 14.32 -1.40 -6.44
N PHE A 28 14.01 -2.48 -7.16
CA PHE A 28 14.51 -2.71 -8.51
C PHE A 28 13.94 -1.67 -9.50
N LEU A 29 12.67 -1.30 -9.35
CA LEU A 29 11.99 -0.35 -10.25
C LEU A 29 12.29 1.10 -9.88
N ASP A 30 12.34 1.39 -8.59
CA ASP A 30 12.69 2.68 -8.01
C ASP A 30 13.40 2.46 -6.66
N ASN A 31 14.70 2.69 -6.66
CA ASN A 31 15.58 2.44 -5.51
C ASN A 31 15.47 3.51 -4.40
N GLU A 32 14.71 4.59 -4.61
CA GLU A 32 14.45 5.61 -3.60
C GLU A 32 13.41 5.16 -2.57
N PHE A 33 12.62 4.12 -2.90
CA PHE A 33 11.68 3.53 -1.95
C PHE A 33 12.41 2.82 -0.82
N GLN A 34 12.01 3.12 0.42
CA GLN A 34 12.60 2.58 1.64
C GLN A 34 11.54 2.04 2.59
N VAL A 35 11.97 1.22 3.54
CA VAL A 35 11.14 0.75 4.65
C VAL A 35 11.54 1.55 5.89
N ILE A 36 10.56 2.06 6.61
CA ILE A 36 10.76 2.60 7.96
C ILE A 36 10.25 1.53 8.93
N ASP A 37 11.04 1.24 9.97
CA ASP A 37 10.70 0.24 10.96
C ASP A 37 9.53 0.69 11.84
N ASP A 38 8.69 -0.28 12.21
CA ASP A 38 7.52 -0.10 13.10
C ASP A 38 6.57 1.07 12.73
N PRO A 39 6.09 1.16 11.47
CA PRO A 39 5.13 2.19 11.11
C PRO A 39 3.77 1.87 11.77
N PRO A 40 2.99 2.89 12.16
CA PRO A 40 1.73 2.67 12.83
C PRO A 40 0.74 1.92 11.93
N CYS A 41 -0.14 1.11 12.53
CA CYS A 41 -1.17 0.36 11.81
C CYS A 41 -2.09 1.30 11.03
N CYS A 42 -2.47 0.94 9.81
CA CYS A 42 -3.35 1.76 8.98
C CYS A 42 -4.72 2.02 9.63
N GLY A 43 -5.20 1.13 10.48
CA GLY A 43 -6.52 1.23 11.16
C GLY A 43 -7.66 0.47 10.47
N SER A 44 -7.39 -0.21 9.34
CA SER A 44 -8.45 -0.85 8.53
C SER A 44 -9.34 -1.85 9.27
N LEU A 45 -8.82 -2.59 10.25
CA LEU A 45 -9.63 -3.50 11.07
C LEU A 45 -10.42 -2.76 12.15
N SER A 46 -9.79 -1.77 12.79
CA SER A 46 -10.39 -0.97 13.87
C SER A 46 -11.59 -0.18 13.38
N PHE A 47 -11.57 0.29 12.12
CA PHE A 47 -12.69 0.97 11.47
C PHE A 47 -14.04 0.25 11.65
N HIS A 48 -14.04 -1.09 11.68
CA HIS A 48 -15.27 -1.87 11.76
C HIS A 48 -15.81 -2.06 13.18
N ILE A 49 -15.07 -1.64 14.21
CA ILE A 49 -15.36 -2.00 15.61
C ILE A 49 -15.29 -0.82 16.60
N THR A 50 -14.89 0.38 16.16
CA THR A 50 -14.74 1.57 17.02
C THR A 50 -15.72 2.69 16.64
N SER A 51 -15.84 3.72 17.50
CA SER A 51 -16.56 4.95 17.16
C SER A 51 -15.77 5.82 16.17
N ASP A 52 -16.47 6.73 15.49
CA ASP A 52 -15.87 7.70 14.55
C ASP A 52 -14.86 8.63 15.23
N GLU A 53 -15.04 8.91 16.54
CA GLU A 53 -14.13 9.75 17.33
C GLU A 53 -12.76 9.07 17.50
N ILE A 54 -12.75 7.82 17.98
CA ILE A 54 -11.53 7.01 18.13
C ILE A 54 -10.85 6.81 16.77
N LEU A 55 -11.66 6.65 15.73
CA LEU A 55 -11.16 6.49 14.37
C LEU A 55 -10.45 7.76 13.86
N SER A 56 -11.07 8.93 14.07
CA SER A 56 -10.50 10.23 13.68
C SER A 56 -9.19 10.50 14.40
N GLU A 57 -9.11 10.20 15.69
CA GLU A 57 -7.87 10.31 16.48
C GLU A 57 -6.76 9.42 15.92
N HIS A 58 -7.07 8.15 15.62
CA HIS A 58 -6.10 7.22 15.03
C HIS A 58 -5.62 7.67 13.64
N ILE A 59 -6.53 8.13 12.78
CA ILE A 59 -6.20 8.65 11.45
C ILE A 59 -5.25 9.86 11.55
N LYS A 60 -5.54 10.79 12.47
CA LYS A 60 -4.68 11.97 12.73
C LYS A 60 -3.29 11.55 13.20
N PHE A 61 -3.21 10.66 14.19
CA PHE A 61 -1.94 10.12 14.68
C PHE A 61 -1.08 9.49 13.56
N VAL A 62 -1.70 8.70 12.67
CA VAL A 62 -0.96 8.11 11.55
C VAL A 62 -0.56 9.16 10.51
N ASN A 63 -1.39 10.17 10.25
CA ASN A 63 -1.05 11.27 9.35
C ASN A 63 0.10 12.12 9.89
N ASP A 64 0.10 12.41 11.19
CA ASP A 64 1.19 13.11 11.86
C ASP A 64 2.50 12.33 11.74
N TRP A 65 2.45 11.01 11.92
CA TRP A 65 3.61 10.15 11.68
C TRP A 65 4.11 10.23 10.23
N PHE A 66 3.22 10.25 9.23
CA PHE A 66 3.62 10.44 7.83
C PHE A 66 4.28 11.81 7.62
N ASN A 67 3.74 12.88 8.21
CA ASN A 67 4.28 14.22 8.11
C ASN A 67 5.67 14.33 8.77
N GLU A 68 5.84 13.80 9.97
CA GLU A 68 7.11 13.76 10.71
C GLU A 68 8.20 13.02 9.92
N ASN A 69 7.82 11.92 9.25
CA ASN A 69 8.72 11.14 8.40
C ASN A 69 8.83 11.66 6.95
N ASN A 70 8.21 12.81 6.66
CA ASN A 70 8.17 13.45 5.35
C ASN A 70 7.69 12.51 4.22
N VAL A 71 6.78 11.59 4.51
CA VAL A 71 6.26 10.60 3.55
C VAL A 71 5.35 11.29 2.55
N THR A 72 5.70 11.20 1.27
CA THR A 72 4.92 11.80 0.17
C THR A 72 4.38 10.76 -0.80
N GLU A 73 5.05 9.60 -0.89
CA GLU A 73 4.59 8.46 -1.67
C GLU A 73 4.64 7.19 -0.83
N LEU A 74 3.65 6.32 -1.01
CA LEU A 74 3.51 5.06 -0.30
C LEU A 74 3.09 3.96 -1.27
N VAL A 75 3.88 2.89 -1.32
CA VAL A 75 3.51 1.64 -1.98
C VAL A 75 3.25 0.58 -0.92
N THR A 76 2.07 -0.04 -0.96
CA THR A 76 1.71 -1.14 -0.05
C THR A 76 1.37 -2.42 -0.78
N ILE A 77 1.70 -3.56 -0.18
CA ILE A 77 1.28 -4.88 -0.66
C ILE A 77 -0.08 -5.31 -0.09
N CYS A 78 -0.58 -4.62 0.94
CA CYS A 78 -1.78 -5.00 1.65
C CYS A 78 -3.01 -4.32 1.05
N ALA A 79 -3.95 -5.13 0.55
CA ALA A 79 -5.20 -4.65 -0.02
C ALA A 79 -6.03 -3.80 0.95
N GLY A 80 -6.15 -4.22 2.21
CA GLY A 80 -6.87 -3.47 3.24
C GLY A 80 -6.20 -2.13 3.56
N CYS A 81 -4.87 -2.10 3.66
CA CYS A 81 -4.15 -0.84 3.88
C CYS A 81 -4.34 0.13 2.71
N TYR A 82 -4.25 -0.36 1.48
CA TYR A 82 -4.46 0.44 0.28
C TYR A 82 -5.86 1.08 0.27
N ALA A 83 -6.90 0.25 0.37
CA ALA A 83 -8.28 0.73 0.37
C ALA A 83 -8.49 1.77 1.48
N TYR A 84 -7.96 1.49 2.68
CA TYR A 84 -8.16 2.33 3.84
C TYR A 84 -7.50 3.71 3.72
N PHE A 85 -6.21 3.76 3.35
CA PHE A 85 -5.51 5.02 3.12
C PHE A 85 -6.07 5.80 1.92
N SER A 86 -6.42 5.10 0.83
CA SER A 86 -6.91 5.75 -0.39
C SER A 86 -8.29 6.42 -0.23
N ARG A 87 -9.11 5.89 0.69
CA ARG A 87 -10.50 6.32 0.90
C ARG A 87 -10.67 7.08 2.21
N TYR A 88 -10.56 6.40 3.34
CA TYR A 88 -10.97 6.95 4.63
C TYR A 88 -10.04 8.07 5.10
N TYR A 89 -8.73 7.97 4.88
CA TYR A 89 -7.84 9.09 5.24
C TYR A 89 -8.21 10.36 4.46
N LYS A 90 -8.57 10.24 3.17
CA LYS A 90 -9.06 11.36 2.38
C LYS A 90 -10.43 11.86 2.84
N GLU A 91 -11.35 10.97 3.18
CA GLU A 91 -12.69 11.34 3.68
C GLU A 91 -12.61 12.10 5.01
N PHE A 92 -11.72 11.69 5.93
CA PHE A 92 -11.60 12.30 7.26
C PHE A 92 -10.71 13.55 7.30
N LEU A 93 -9.64 13.60 6.50
CA LEU A 93 -8.62 14.66 6.56
C LEU A 93 -8.67 15.61 5.37
N GLY A 94 -9.37 15.26 4.28
CA GLY A 94 -9.41 16.07 3.06
C GLY A 94 -8.01 16.39 2.53
N SER A 95 -7.70 17.68 2.41
CA SER A 95 -6.41 18.18 1.91
C SER A 95 -5.26 18.07 2.91
N GLU A 96 -5.51 17.68 4.16
CA GLU A 96 -4.44 17.44 5.15
C GLU A 96 -3.73 16.10 4.90
N PHE A 97 -4.36 15.16 4.17
CA PHE A 97 -3.74 13.90 3.77
C PHE A 97 -3.14 14.01 2.36
N ASN A 98 -1.82 14.24 2.32
CA ASN A 98 -1.08 14.52 1.07
C ASN A 98 -0.15 13.38 0.62
N VAL A 99 -0.39 12.15 1.08
CA VAL A 99 0.39 10.98 0.66
C VAL A 99 -0.21 10.38 -0.62
N LYS A 100 0.61 10.20 -1.66
CA LYS A 100 0.24 9.41 -2.84
C LYS A 100 0.32 7.93 -2.50
N VAL A 101 -0.83 7.27 -2.45
CA VAL A 101 -0.95 5.85 -2.06
C VAL A 101 -1.15 4.98 -3.30
N GLN A 102 -0.32 3.97 -3.47
CA GLN A 102 -0.48 2.93 -4.50
C GLN A 102 -0.45 1.53 -3.86
N HIS A 103 -1.22 0.61 -4.41
CA HIS A 103 -0.97 -0.81 -4.19
C HIS A 103 0.18 -1.27 -5.09
N LEU A 104 0.89 -2.33 -4.67
CA LEU A 104 1.98 -2.93 -5.46
C LEU A 104 1.56 -3.22 -6.91
N LEU A 105 0.37 -3.77 -7.14
CA LEU A 105 -0.08 -4.08 -8.51
C LEU A 105 -0.21 -2.83 -9.38
N GLN A 106 -0.71 -1.72 -8.83
CA GLN A 106 -0.77 -0.43 -9.54
C GLN A 106 0.62 0.12 -9.82
N PHE A 107 1.52 0.03 -8.85
CA PHE A 107 2.90 0.45 -9.02
C PHE A 107 3.59 -0.36 -10.13
N LEU A 108 3.43 -1.69 -10.16
CA LEU A 108 3.98 -2.52 -11.23
C LEU A 108 3.38 -2.21 -12.60
N ALA A 109 2.08 -1.93 -12.66
CA ALA A 109 1.34 -1.68 -13.89
C ALA A 109 1.65 -0.31 -14.54
N GLU A 110 2.36 0.60 -13.85
CA GLU A 110 2.81 1.85 -14.46
C GLU A 110 3.64 1.56 -15.73
N PRO A 111 3.40 2.25 -16.87
CA PRO A 111 4.05 1.91 -18.14
C PRO A 111 5.58 1.87 -18.06
N ASN A 112 6.19 2.81 -17.31
CA ASN A 112 7.63 2.85 -17.12
C ASN A 112 8.14 1.65 -16.30
N ASN A 113 7.38 1.20 -15.31
CA ASN A 113 7.73 0.06 -14.49
C ASN A 113 7.55 -1.25 -15.27
N MET A 114 6.45 -1.41 -16.01
CA MET A 114 6.27 -2.54 -16.94
C MET A 114 7.40 -2.66 -17.96
N ASN A 115 7.83 -1.53 -18.54
CA ASN A 115 8.96 -1.50 -19.48
C ASN A 115 10.28 -1.92 -18.81
N LYS A 116 10.57 -1.43 -17.59
CA LYS A 116 11.76 -1.82 -16.82
C LYS A 116 11.76 -3.30 -16.42
N LEU A 117 10.59 -3.85 -16.06
CA LEU A 117 10.45 -5.26 -15.72
C LEU A 117 10.75 -6.17 -16.92
N ASN A 118 10.46 -5.71 -18.14
CA ASN A 118 10.74 -6.43 -19.39
C ASN A 118 10.31 -7.91 -19.29
N LEU A 119 9.10 -8.15 -18.80
CA LEU A 119 8.60 -9.48 -18.47
C LEU A 119 8.59 -10.35 -19.72
N LYS A 120 9.29 -11.49 -19.64
CA LYS A 120 9.25 -12.53 -20.67
C LYS A 120 8.22 -13.57 -20.27
N TYR A 121 7.42 -14.02 -21.23
CA TYR A 121 6.49 -15.11 -20.99
C TYR A 121 7.27 -16.39 -20.63
N PRO A 122 6.87 -17.12 -19.57
CA PRO A 122 7.52 -18.37 -19.24
C PRO A 122 7.29 -19.37 -20.38
N GLU A 123 8.30 -20.18 -20.70
CA GLU A 123 8.17 -21.29 -21.67
C GLU A 123 7.18 -22.36 -21.21
N LYS A 124 6.86 -22.37 -19.91
CA LYS A 124 5.92 -23.31 -19.28
C LYS A 124 4.54 -22.67 -19.15
N ASN A 125 3.52 -23.40 -19.63
CA ASN A 125 2.12 -23.09 -19.37
C ASN A 125 1.80 -23.30 -17.89
N LEU A 126 1.84 -22.22 -17.11
CA LEU A 126 1.39 -22.20 -15.72
C LEU A 126 -0.11 -21.96 -15.67
N LYS A 127 -0.85 -22.86 -15.02
CA LYS A 127 -2.24 -22.61 -14.67
C LYS A 127 -2.29 -21.86 -13.34
N VAL A 128 -2.74 -20.61 -13.36
CA VAL A 128 -2.84 -19.75 -12.18
C VAL A 128 -4.31 -19.49 -11.88
N ASN A 129 -4.70 -19.65 -10.62
CA ASN A 129 -6.00 -19.16 -10.14
C ASN A 129 -5.76 -17.81 -9.47
N TYR A 130 -6.28 -16.75 -10.08
CA TYR A 130 -6.21 -15.40 -9.53
C TYR A 130 -7.34 -15.21 -8.51
N HIS A 131 -6.99 -14.87 -7.27
CA HIS A 131 -7.95 -14.47 -6.24
C HIS A 131 -7.92 -12.95 -6.10
N ASP A 132 -8.94 -12.29 -6.65
CA ASP A 132 -9.04 -10.85 -6.57
C ASP A 132 -9.48 -10.40 -5.18
N ALA A 133 -8.73 -9.48 -4.58
CA ALA A 133 -9.04 -9.00 -3.25
C ALA A 133 -10.20 -8.00 -3.31
N CYS A 134 -11.26 -8.21 -2.54
CA CYS A 134 -12.42 -7.31 -2.52
C CYS A 134 -12.04 -5.85 -2.20
N HIS A 135 -11.03 -5.63 -1.35
CA HIS A 135 -10.51 -4.28 -1.04
C HIS A 135 -9.75 -3.62 -2.21
N LEU A 136 -9.26 -4.37 -3.20
CA LEU A 136 -8.66 -3.81 -4.41
C LEU A 136 -9.69 -3.62 -5.53
N ARG A 137 -10.67 -4.52 -5.60
CA ARG A 137 -11.77 -4.44 -6.55
C ARG A 137 -12.71 -3.27 -6.27
N ASN A 138 -13.01 -3.06 -4.99
CA ASN A 138 -13.97 -2.04 -4.52
C ASN A 138 -13.30 -0.78 -3.95
N SER A 139 -11.99 -0.59 -4.16
CA SER A 139 -11.31 0.65 -3.75
C SER A 139 -11.77 1.84 -4.59
N SER A 140 -11.61 3.05 -4.06
CA SER A 140 -11.95 4.28 -4.78
C SER A 140 -11.21 4.44 -6.11
N ILE A 141 -10.01 3.85 -6.21
CA ILE A 141 -9.28 3.65 -7.45
C ILE A 141 -9.07 2.14 -7.60
N PRO A 142 -9.89 1.44 -8.40
CA PRO A 142 -9.76 -0.01 -8.61
C PRO A 142 -8.44 -0.38 -9.29
N ILE A 143 -8.02 -1.64 -9.14
CA ILE A 143 -6.85 -2.19 -9.83
C ILE A 143 -7.21 -2.90 -11.13
N VAL A 144 -8.43 -3.39 -11.24
CA VAL A 144 -8.98 -4.09 -12.40
C VAL A 144 -10.27 -3.39 -12.79
N ASP A 145 -10.42 -3.04 -14.07
CA ASP A 145 -11.63 -2.48 -14.66
C ASP A 145 -12.76 -3.52 -14.80
#